data_AF-A0A1F7PC53-F1
#
_entry.id   AF-A0A1F7PC53-F1
#
_cell.length_a   1.000
_cell.length_b   1.000
_cell.length_c   1.000
_cell.angle_alpha   90.00
_cell.angle_beta   90.00
_cell.angle_gamma   90.00
#
_symmetry.space_group_name_H-M   'P 1'
#
loop_
_entity.id
_entity.type
_entity.pdbx_description
1 polymer ?
#
loop_
_entity_poly.entity_id
_entity_poly.type
_entity_poly.pdbx_seq_one_letter_code
_entity_poly.pdbx_strand_id
1 'polypeptide(L)'
;AEELIEEGIRMRECPGIYFATEPSGRTAKIGGTGLGVWEVLLDFVKDDNAERLRTAFHWLSQAQLTAALMYCARYPEEIRRQVAANDALTPEEIEKRYPGLVRVVETG
;
A
#
# COMPACT_ATOMS: atom_id res chain seq x y z
N ALA A 1 -8.21 18.95 -10.93
CA ALA A 1 -7.38 20.08 -10.46
C ALA A 1 -7.21 20.02 -8.95
N GLU A 2 -8.29 19.85 -8.19
CA GLU A 2 -8.26 19.73 -6.73
C GLU A 2 -7.41 18.55 -6.22
N GLU A 3 -7.57 17.35 -6.80
CA GLU A 3 -6.73 16.18 -6.48
C GLU A 3 -5.23 16.44 -6.66
N LEU A 4 -4.81 17.05 -7.78
CA LEU A 4 -3.40 17.36 -8.03
C LEU A 4 -2.83 18.37 -7.02
N ILE A 5 -3.67 19.29 -6.52
CA ILE A 5 -3.28 20.25 -5.48
C ILE A 5 -3.10 19.52 -4.14
N GLU A 6 -4.05 18.67 -3.77
CA GLU A 6 -3.97 17.84 -2.57
C GLU A 6 -2.72 16.96 -2.60
N GLU A 7 -2.48 16.24 -3.70
CA GLU A 7 -1.27 15.43 -3.88
C GLU A 7 0.01 16.25 -3.72
N GLY A 8 0.05 17.46 -4.31
CA GLY A 8 1.19 18.36 -4.18
C GLY A 8 1.47 18.77 -2.72
N ILE A 9 0.41 19.02 -1.94
CA ILE A 9 0.52 19.30 -0.50
C ILE A 9 1.08 18.07 0.22
N ARG A 10 0.50 16.90 -0.03
CA ARG A 10 0.90 15.64 0.63
C ARG A 10 2.34 15.25 0.33
N MET A 11 2.80 15.44 -0.91
CA MET A 11 4.19 15.21 -1.32
C MET A 11 5.16 16.17 -0.61
N ARG A 12 4.74 17.41 -0.34
CA ARG A 12 5.54 18.36 0.43
C ARG A 12 5.63 17.99 1.91
N GLU A 13 4.57 17.40 2.47
CA GLU A 13 4.53 16.93 3.85
C GLU A 13 5.25 15.60 4.08
N CYS A 14 5.31 14.76 3.05
CA CYS A 14 5.89 13.42 3.08
C CYS A 14 6.98 13.29 2.00
N PRO A 15 8.19 13.82 2.22
CA PRO A 15 9.31 13.66 1.30
C PRO A 15 9.56 12.19 0.97
N GLY A 16 9.78 11.89 -0.31
CA GLY A 16 9.96 10.52 -0.78
C GLY A 16 8.67 9.79 -1.15
N ILE A 17 7.50 10.42 -1.01
CA ILE A 17 6.23 9.91 -1.54
C ILE A 17 5.88 10.61 -2.85
N TYR A 18 5.30 9.86 -3.78
CA TYR A 18 4.68 10.38 -5.00
C TYR A 18 3.35 9.67 -5.26
N PHE A 19 2.51 10.22 -6.12
CA PHE A 19 1.23 9.61 -6.48
C PHE A 19 1.26 9.05 -7.90
N ALA A 20 0.72 7.85 -8.07
CA ALA A 20 0.56 7.19 -9.36
C ALA A 20 -0.81 6.51 -9.48
N THR A 21 -1.24 6.28 -10.71
CA THR A 21 -2.49 5.57 -10.99
C THR A 21 -2.23 4.07 -11.05
N GLU A 22 -3.04 3.31 -10.31
CA GLU A 22 -3.09 1.86 -10.25
C GLU A 22 -4.51 1.38 -10.62
N PRO A 23 -4.72 0.08 -10.88
CA PRO A 23 -6.07 -0.46 -11.10
C PRO A 23 -7.04 -0.19 -9.93
N SER A 24 -6.51 -0.07 -8.71
CA SER A 24 -7.26 0.28 -7.49
C SER A 24 -7.57 1.77 -7.37
N GLY A 25 -7.04 2.61 -8.26
CA GLY A 25 -7.21 4.06 -8.24
C GLY A 25 -5.89 4.80 -8.04
N ARG A 26 -5.98 6.01 -7.50
CA ARG A 26 -4.83 6.87 -7.25
C ARG A 26 -4.15 6.46 -5.94
N THR A 27 -2.88 6.07 -6.01
CA THR A 27 -2.14 5.45 -4.90
C THR A 27 -0.87 6.25 -4.57
N ALA A 28 -0.62 6.49 -3.29
CA ALA A 28 0.68 6.95 -2.81
C ALA A 28 1.73 5.86 -2.86
N LYS A 29 2.88 6.19 -3.42
CA LYS A 29 3.98 5.28 -3.72
C LYS A 29 5.30 5.78 -3.15
N ILE A 30 6.16 4.85 -2.81
CA ILE A 30 7.48 5.14 -2.24
C ILE A 30 8.47 5.36 -3.37
N GLY A 31 9.09 6.54 -3.38
CA GLY A 31 10.03 6.99 -4.41
C GLY A 31 11.15 5.97 -4.68
N GLY A 32 11.37 5.68 -5.96
CA GLY A 32 12.41 4.78 -6.42
C GLY A 32 12.12 3.29 -6.23
N THR A 33 10.93 2.90 -5.79
CA THR A 33 10.57 1.47 -5.56
C THR A 33 9.46 0.97 -6.47
N GLY A 34 8.54 1.84 -6.88
CA GLY A 34 7.30 1.42 -7.53
C GLY A 34 6.31 0.71 -6.61
N LEU A 35 6.57 0.65 -5.30
CA LEU A 35 5.65 0.08 -4.29
C LEU A 35 4.70 1.14 -3.75
N GLY A 36 3.45 0.78 -3.56
CA GLY A 36 2.45 1.53 -2.80
C GLY A 36 2.79 1.54 -1.32
N VAL A 37 2.46 2.63 -0.63
CA VAL A 37 2.67 2.74 0.82
C VAL A 37 1.87 1.67 1.56
N TRP A 38 0.65 1.39 1.11
CA TRP A 38 -0.20 0.36 1.70
C TRP A 38 0.35 -1.06 1.52
N GLU A 39 1.03 -1.34 0.40
CA GLU A 39 1.63 -2.66 0.13
C GLU A 39 2.75 -2.94 1.15
N VAL A 40 3.57 -1.92 1.43
CA VAL A 40 4.66 -2.02 2.40
C VAL A 40 4.11 -2.13 3.82
N LEU A 41 3.00 -1.46 4.15
CA LEU A 41 2.44 -1.42 5.50
C LEU A 41 1.30 -2.41 5.74
N LEU A 42 1.08 -3.36 4.82
CA LEU A 42 -0.02 -4.33 4.85
C LEU A 42 -0.11 -5.07 6.19
N ASP A 43 1.01 -5.62 6.65
CA ASP A 43 1.10 -6.32 7.94
C ASP A 43 1.22 -5.34 9.11
N PHE A 44 1.95 -4.24 8.89
CA PHE A 44 2.22 -3.23 9.93
C PHE A 44 0.94 -2.63 10.51
N VAL A 45 -0.08 -2.34 9.69
CA VAL A 45 -1.34 -1.78 10.22
C VAL A 45 -2.16 -2.77 11.07
N LYS A 46 -1.80 -4.06 11.04
CA LYS A 46 -2.44 -5.14 11.79
C LYS A 46 -1.72 -5.41 13.12
N ASP A 47 -0.39 -5.34 13.15
CA ASP A 47 0.42 -5.74 14.32
C ASP A 47 1.35 -4.66 14.90
N ASP A 48 1.46 -3.49 14.27
CA ASP A 48 2.36 -2.38 14.62
C ASP A 48 3.84 -2.80 14.78
N ASN A 49 4.25 -3.88 14.11
CA ASN A 49 5.57 -4.48 14.29
C ASN A 49 6.60 -3.93 13.29
N ALA A 50 7.29 -2.86 13.70
CA ALA A 50 8.32 -2.22 12.88
C ALA A 50 9.54 -3.12 12.57
N GLU A 51 9.83 -4.13 13.41
CA GLU A 51 10.96 -5.05 13.17
C GLU A 51 10.63 -6.07 12.08
N ARG A 52 9.40 -6.59 12.10
CA ARG A 52 8.88 -7.45 11.02
C ARG A 52 8.88 -6.70 9.69
N LEU A 53 8.44 -5.43 9.70
CA LEU A 53 8.47 -4.57 8.52
C LEU A 53 9.89 -4.43 7.94
N ARG A 54 10.88 -4.13 8.80
CA ARG A 54 12.29 -4.02 8.39
C ARG A 54 12.84 -5.33 7.80
N THR A 55 12.44 -6.46 8.38
CA THR A 55 12.88 -7.77 7.91
C THR A 55 12.30 -8.10 6.53
N ALA A 56 11.00 -7.89 6.36
CA ALA A 56 10.29 -8.14 5.10
C ALA A 56 10.80 -7.25 3.95
N PHE A 57 11.14 -5.98 4.26
CA PHE A 57 11.61 -4.99 3.29
C PHE A 57 13.06 -4.57 3.53
N HIS A 58 13.95 -5.52 3.83
CA HIS A 58 15.36 -5.26 4.14
C HIS A 58 16.15 -4.59 3.00
N TRP A 59 15.65 -4.69 1.76
CA TRP A 59 16.22 -4.00 0.58
C TRP A 59 15.80 -2.53 0.46
N LEU A 60 14.82 -2.07 1.24
CA LEU A 60 14.45 -0.66 1.28
C LEU A 60 15.44 0.12 2.14
N SER A 61 15.81 1.30 1.66
CA SER A 61 16.61 2.23 2.45
C SER A 61 15.83 2.71 3.68
N GLN A 62 16.56 3.12 4.72
CA GLN A 62 15.95 3.72 5.91
C GLN A 62 15.07 4.93 5.55
N ALA A 63 15.47 5.74 4.58
CA ALA A 63 14.69 6.89 4.11
C ALA A 63 13.34 6.48 3.49
N GLN A 64 13.31 5.41 2.71
CA GLN A 64 12.08 4.86 2.10
C GLN A 64 11.12 4.30 3.15
N LEU A 65 11.64 3.53 4.11
CA LEU A 65 10.82 3.04 5.24
C LEU A 65 10.30 4.20 6.10
N THR A 66 11.13 5.21 6.34
CA THR A 66 10.72 6.41 7.08
C THR A 66 9.62 7.17 6.33
N ALA A 67 9.74 7.33 5.01
CA ALA A 67 8.72 7.97 4.18
C ALA A 67 7.37 7.24 4.25
N ALA A 68 7.39 5.90 4.18
CA ALA A 68 6.19 5.07 4.32
C ALA A 68 5.51 5.26 5.69
N LEU A 69 6.29 5.16 6.77
CA LEU A 69 5.80 5.33 8.15
C LEU A 69 5.28 6.75 8.40
N MET A 70 5.99 7.78 7.92
CA MET A 70 5.55 9.17 8.02
C MET A 70 4.23 9.41 7.29
N TYR A 71 4.06 8.82 6.12
CA TYR A 71 2.82 8.93 5.36
C TYR A 71 1.66 8.25 6.10
N CYS A 72 1.88 7.04 6.62
CA CYS A 72 0.87 6.32 7.40
C CYS A 72 0.49 7.05 8.70
N ALA A 73 1.44 7.70 9.37
CA ALA A 73 1.16 8.48 10.57
C ALA A 73 0.21 9.65 10.28
N ARG A 74 0.28 10.25 9.08
CA ARG A 74 -0.58 11.37 8.66
C ARG A 74 -1.90 10.92 8.05
N TYR A 75 -1.88 9.82 7.29
CA TYR A 75 -3.01 9.32 6.53
C TYR A 75 -3.35 7.86 6.87
N PRO A 76 -3.53 7.49 8.15
CA PRO A 76 -3.69 6.09 8.56
C PRO A 76 -4.97 5.47 7.99
N GLU A 77 -6.06 6.24 7.93
CA GLU A 77 -7.35 5.77 7.40
C GLU A 77 -7.28 5.42 5.92
N GLU A 78 -6.47 6.13 5.14
CA GLU A 78 -6.27 5.78 3.73
C GLU A 78 -5.58 4.42 3.60
N ILE A 79 -4.50 4.20 4.35
CA ILE A 79 -3.77 2.94 4.34
C ILE A 79 -4.65 1.80 4.82
N ARG A 80 -5.38 1.99 5.94
CA ARG A 80 -6.32 0.99 6.45
C ARG A 80 -7.41 0.64 5.45
N ARG A 81 -7.97 1.61 4.72
CA ARG A 81 -8.96 1.36 3.66
C ARG A 81 -8.37 0.55 2.51
N GLN A 82 -7.16 0.86 2.05
CA GLN A 82 -6.51 0.11 0.98
C GLN A 82 -6.21 -1.33 1.39
N VAL A 83 -5.70 -1.52 2.62
CA VAL A 83 -5.48 -2.84 3.21
C VAL A 83 -6.78 -3.63 3.37
N ALA A 84 -7.84 -3.00 3.87
CA ALA A 84 -9.14 -3.65 4.00
C ALA A 84 -9.77 -4.02 2.65
N ALA A 85 -9.59 -3.17 1.63
CA ALA A 85 -10.05 -3.45 0.27
C ALA A 85 -9.31 -4.66 -0.33
N ASN A 86 -8.01 -4.80 -0.05
CA ASN A 86 -7.23 -5.97 -0.43
C ASN A 86 -7.70 -7.23 0.33
N ASP A 87 -7.88 -7.14 1.65
CA ASP A 87 -8.34 -8.27 2.48
C ASP A 87 -9.75 -8.76 2.08
N ALA A 88 -10.59 -7.88 1.53
CA ALA A 88 -11.92 -8.23 1.03
C ALA A 88 -11.91 -9.01 -0.30
N LEU A 89 -10.78 -9.08 -1.01
CA LEU A 89 -10.63 -9.86 -2.24
C LEU A 89 -10.40 -11.35 -1.92
N THR A 90 -11.40 -12.00 -1.34
CA THR A 90 -11.37 -13.45 -1.12
C THR A 90 -11.47 -14.21 -2.44
N PRO A 91 -11.06 -15.48 -2.52
CA PRO A 91 -11.25 -16.29 -3.72
C PRO A 91 -12.70 -16.29 -4.22
N GLU A 92 -13.67 -16.34 -3.32
CA GLU A 92 -15.10 -16.29 -3.66
C GLU A 92 -15.50 -14.94 -4.27
N GLU A 93 -15.03 -13.83 -3.70
CA GLU A 93 -15.33 -12.49 -4.23
C GLU A 93 -14.61 -12.23 -5.56
N ILE A 94 -13.38 -12.73 -5.71
CA ILE A 94 -12.65 -12.69 -6.98
C ILE A 94 -13.39 -13.48 -8.05
N GLU A 95 -13.83 -14.71 -7.77
CA GLU A 95 -14.57 -15.53 -8.73
C GLU A 95 -15.91 -14.90 -9.11
N LYS A 96 -16.61 -14.31 -8.13
CA LYS A 96 -17.87 -13.58 -8.38
C LYS A 96 -17.67 -12.36 -9.27
N ARG A 97 -16.59 -11.60 -9.06
CA ARG A 97 -16.31 -10.36 -9.79
C ARG A 97 -15.63 -10.59 -11.13
N TYR A 98 -14.79 -11.62 -11.22
CA TYR A 98 -13.98 -11.99 -12.37
C TYR A 98 -14.06 -13.50 -12.60
N PRO A 99 -15.19 -14.00 -13.15
CA PRO A 99 -15.41 -15.44 -13.31
C PRO A 99 -14.32 -16.12 -14.13
N GLY A 100 -13.81 -17.25 -13.62
CA GLY A 100 -12.76 -18.05 -14.25
C GLY A 100 -11.33 -17.54 -14.02
N LEU A 101 -11.14 -16.50 -13.20
CA LEU A 101 -9.80 -16.02 -12.81
C LEU A 101 -9.18 -16.87 -11.69
N VAL A 102 -9.99 -17.48 -10.83
CA VAL A 102 -9.51 -18.29 -9.71
C VAL A 102 -9.15 -19.69 -10.19
N ARG A 103 -7.90 -20.11 -9.93
CA ARG A 103 -7.47 -21.50 -10.10
C ARG A 103 -7.09 -22.08 -8.75
N VAL A 104 -7.77 -23.14 -8.34
CA VAL A 104 -7.36 -23.92 -7.17
C VAL A 104 -6.22 -24.83 -7.59
N VAL A 105 -5.06 -24.69 -6.95
CA VAL A 105 -3.92 -25.59 -7.14
C VAL A 105 -3.91 -26.55 -5.95
N GLU A 106 -4.20 -27.82 -6.17
CA GLU A 106 -4.03 -28.84 -5.14
C GLU A 106 -2.53 -29.00 -4.85
N THR A 107 -2.13 -28.69 -3.62
CA THR A 107 -0.75 -28.96 -3.17
C THR A 107 -0.74 -30.39 -2.64
N GLY A 108 -0.17 -31.31 -3.44
CA GLY A 108 0.04 -32.70 -3.05
C GLY A 108 1.20 -32.90 -2.08
#